data_AF-A0A8S0YS09-F1
#
_entry.id   AF-A0A8S0YS09-F1
#
_cell.length_a   1.000
_cell.length_b   1.000
_cell.length_c   1.000
_cell.angle_alpha   90.00
_cell.angle_beta   90.00
_cell.angle_gamma   90.00
#
_symmetry.space_group_name_H-M   'P 1'
#
loop_
_entity.id
_entity.type
_entity.pdbx_description
1 polymer ?
#
loop_
_entity_poly.entity_id
_entity_poly.type
_entity_poly.pdbx_seq_one_letter_code
_entity_poly.pdbx_strand_id
1 'polypeptide(L)'
;MFENELFAYTDMLEKFIDLQEHANVKLQEQYKKVKMYKESSEEILVLENVAKKGFIINSRMEVPSSIFFQISVKELAKFHALSFVLKEKRPKYFNQKIKSIKYALFLKEGYARDSSRKASVNAVDEIFKNKVEKAYDLLMDKFCKYHNDESIKACLCHGDYRSCNIMMKLNENGIEEITPIDYQLMHYGNPVLDFLYLMYSGTDRKFRKDHLINLKELYYETLRTFLKYFQLNVNVVYPREDYDRVFDEKLDFGLMIAIYLLPFLLSSGKKSTRCYAERSSFKFK
;
A
#
# COMPACT_ATOMS: atom_id res chain seq x y z
N MET A 1 -6.69 4.46 12.36
CA MET A 1 -6.20 5.04 11.08
C MET A 1 -5.23 6.18 11.36
N PHE A 2 -5.63 7.25 12.05
CA PHE A 2 -4.70 8.32 12.44
C PHE A 2 -3.54 7.82 13.34
N GLU A 3 -3.83 6.99 14.34
CA GLU A 3 -2.81 6.38 15.21
C GLU A 3 -1.77 5.56 14.44
N ASN A 4 -2.19 4.88 13.36
CA ASN A 4 -1.28 4.14 12.50
C ASN A 4 -0.32 5.10 11.81
N GLU A 5 -0.83 6.13 11.16
CA GLU A 5 0.03 7.09 10.45
C GLU A 5 1.00 7.79 11.40
N LEU A 6 0.53 8.21 12.57
CA LEU A 6 1.39 8.77 13.62
C LEU A 6 2.49 7.77 14.04
N PHE A 7 2.13 6.52 14.34
CA PHE A 7 3.07 5.46 14.70
C PHE A 7 4.09 5.18 13.56
N ALA A 8 3.66 5.27 12.31
CA ALA A 8 4.53 5.09 11.15
C ALA A 8 5.68 6.10 11.16
N TYR A 9 5.36 7.39 11.30
CA TYR A 9 6.36 8.47 11.23
C TYR A 9 7.16 8.68 12.51
N THR A 10 6.58 8.40 13.69
CA THR A 10 7.22 8.64 14.99
C THR A 10 8.12 7.49 15.45
N ASP A 11 7.88 6.26 15.00
CA ASP A 11 8.63 5.09 15.48
C ASP A 11 8.99 4.11 14.37
N MET A 12 8.02 3.57 13.62
CA MET A 12 8.28 2.46 12.68
C MET A 12 9.30 2.83 11.58
N LEU A 13 9.11 3.99 10.92
CA LEU A 13 10.02 4.44 9.87
C LEU A 13 11.41 4.80 10.43
N GLU A 14 11.52 5.22 11.69
CA GLU A 14 12.82 5.42 12.34
C GLU A 14 13.55 4.08 12.51
N LYS A 15 12.84 3.01 12.87
CA LYS A 15 13.45 1.66 12.93
C LYS A 15 13.91 1.18 11.57
N PHE A 16 13.22 1.55 10.49
CA PHE A 16 13.64 1.24 9.12
C PHE A 16 14.92 1.97 8.73
N ILE A 17 15.05 3.26 9.04
CA ILE A 17 16.27 4.03 8.79
C ILE A 17 17.44 3.44 9.58
N ASP A 18 17.24 3.25 10.88
CA ASP A 18 18.24 2.70 11.80
C ASP A 18 18.74 1.30 11.36
N LEU A 19 17.86 0.41 10.90
CA LEU A 19 18.28 -0.87 10.33
C LEU A 19 19.20 -0.69 9.12
N GLN A 20 18.86 0.21 8.20
CA GLN A 20 19.61 0.44 6.97
C GLN A 20 20.98 1.04 7.23
N GLU A 21 21.08 1.94 8.21
CA GLU A 21 22.36 2.53 8.66
C GLU A 21 23.28 1.44 9.22
N HIS A 22 22.77 0.59 10.13
CA HIS A 22 23.53 -0.52 10.69
C HIS A 22 24.01 -1.54 9.64
N ALA A 23 23.21 -1.73 8.58
CA ALA A 23 23.54 -2.62 7.47
C ALA A 23 24.40 -1.96 6.38
N ASN A 24 24.74 -0.68 6.52
CA ASN A 24 25.46 0.11 5.52
C ASN A 24 24.83 0.04 4.12
N VAL A 25 23.49 0.10 4.06
CA VAL A 25 22.77 0.17 2.79
C VAL A 25 23.18 1.43 2.05
N LYS A 26 23.57 1.30 0.78
CA LYS A 26 24.00 2.44 -0.04
C LYS A 26 22.90 3.50 -0.13
N LEU A 27 23.26 4.77 -0.02
CA LEU A 27 22.31 5.90 0.06
C LEU A 27 21.25 5.91 -1.05
N GLN A 28 21.64 5.60 -2.29
CA GLN A 28 20.74 5.53 -3.44
C GLN A 28 19.80 4.30 -3.45
N GLU A 29 20.12 3.27 -2.67
CA GLU A 29 19.31 2.06 -2.54
C GLU A 29 18.43 2.07 -1.29
N GLN A 30 18.64 3.01 -0.37
CA GLN A 30 17.84 3.11 0.86
C GLN A 30 16.36 3.38 0.57
N TYR A 31 15.50 2.83 1.42
CA TYR A 31 14.13 3.25 1.60
C TYR A 31 14.11 4.57 2.37
N LYS A 32 13.52 5.60 1.77
CA LYS A 32 13.49 6.96 2.32
C LYS A 32 12.16 7.25 3.00
N LYS A 33 12.18 8.18 3.96
CA LYS A 33 10.97 8.70 4.60
C LYS A 33 10.85 10.20 4.40
N VAL A 34 9.61 10.70 4.35
CA VAL A 34 9.35 12.14 4.49
C VAL A 34 9.72 12.58 5.91
N LYS A 35 10.39 13.72 6.01
CA LYS A 35 10.76 14.29 7.31
C LYS A 35 9.49 14.71 8.07
N MET A 36 9.43 14.32 9.34
CA MET A 36 8.39 14.74 10.28
C MET A 36 8.98 15.77 11.24
N TYR A 37 8.18 16.77 11.61
CA TYR A 37 8.52 17.79 12.59
C TYR A 37 7.70 17.53 13.86
N LYS A 38 8.40 17.48 14.99
CA LYS A 38 7.75 17.28 16.28
C LYS A 38 7.02 18.55 16.68
N GLU A 39 5.74 18.42 16.98
CA GLU A 39 4.89 19.49 17.50
C GLU A 39 4.58 19.26 18.99
N SER A 40 4.06 20.27 19.65
CA SER A 40 3.64 20.21 21.06
C SER A 40 2.45 19.28 21.33
N SER A 41 1.61 19.01 20.31
CA SER A 41 0.49 18.08 20.40
C SER A 41 0.85 16.69 19.87
N GLU A 42 0.51 15.64 20.63
CA GLU A 42 0.66 14.24 20.20
C GLU A 42 -0.38 13.82 19.17
N GLU A 43 -1.41 14.64 18.91
CA GLU A 43 -2.49 14.36 17.94
C GLU A 43 -2.28 15.05 16.59
N ILE A 44 -1.15 15.74 16.37
CA ILE A 44 -0.87 16.47 15.14
C ILE A 44 0.39 15.92 14.50
N LEU A 45 0.26 15.51 13.25
CA LEU A 45 1.39 15.09 12.41
C LEU A 45 1.75 16.23 11.45
N VAL A 46 2.97 16.78 11.60
CA VAL A 46 3.50 17.81 10.69
C VAL A 46 4.57 17.19 9.80
N LEU A 47 4.26 17.02 8.51
CA LEU A 47 5.18 16.49 7.52
C LEU A 47 5.81 17.61 6.70
N GLU A 48 7.05 17.39 6.27
CA GLU A 48 7.72 18.26 5.33
C GLU A 48 6.93 18.36 4.03
N ASN A 49 6.70 19.59 3.59
CA ASN A 49 6.06 19.85 2.31
C ASN A 49 7.05 19.53 1.17
N VAL A 50 7.15 18.26 0.79
CA VAL A 50 8.03 17.78 -0.26
C VAL A 50 7.65 18.32 -1.65
N ALA A 51 6.45 18.86 -1.84
CA ALA A 51 6.10 19.56 -3.08
C ALA A 51 6.98 20.80 -3.29
N LYS A 52 7.43 21.47 -2.22
CA LYS A 52 8.43 22.56 -2.30
C LYS A 52 9.82 22.07 -2.70
N LYS A 53 10.09 20.77 -2.63
CA LYS A 53 11.31 20.10 -3.13
C LYS A 53 11.16 19.56 -4.56
N GLY A 54 10.07 19.90 -5.25
CA GLY A 54 9.81 19.49 -6.62
C GLY A 54 9.15 18.11 -6.75
N PHE A 55 8.64 17.53 -5.66
CA PHE A 55 7.84 16.32 -5.74
C PHE A 55 6.43 16.62 -6.28
N ILE A 56 5.95 15.76 -7.16
CA ILE A 56 4.63 15.81 -7.75
C ILE A 56 3.87 14.50 -7.50
N ILE A 57 2.55 14.55 -7.66
CA ILE A 57 1.65 13.41 -7.49
C ILE A 57 1.07 13.04 -8.85
N ASN A 58 0.95 11.74 -9.12
CA ASN A 58 0.27 11.27 -10.33
C ASN A 58 -1.23 11.60 -10.30
N SER A 59 -1.78 11.95 -11.46
CA SER A 59 -3.23 12.03 -11.62
C SER A 59 -3.86 10.68 -11.29
N ARG A 60 -4.98 10.70 -10.56
CA ARG A 60 -5.76 9.49 -10.27
C ARG A 60 -6.49 8.95 -11.51
N MET A 61 -6.60 9.75 -12.55
CA MET A 61 -7.35 9.44 -13.78
C MET A 61 -6.47 8.91 -14.90
N GLU A 62 -5.16 8.94 -14.73
CA GLU A 62 -4.18 8.58 -15.77
C GLU A 62 -3.36 7.39 -15.31
N VAL A 63 -2.92 6.58 -16.27
CA VAL A 63 -1.96 5.49 -16.01
C VAL A 63 -0.55 6.09 -16.07
N PRO A 64 0.22 6.08 -14.96
CA PRO A 64 1.60 6.54 -14.97
C PRO A 64 2.49 5.72 -15.91
N SER A 65 3.70 6.23 -16.18
CA SER A 65 4.66 5.54 -17.04
C SER A 65 5.08 4.18 -16.49
N SER A 66 5.52 3.26 -17.36
CA SER A 66 6.05 1.96 -16.92
C SER A 66 7.28 2.09 -16.03
N ILE A 67 8.09 3.14 -16.21
CA ILE A 67 9.24 3.46 -15.35
C ILE A 67 8.77 3.79 -13.93
N PHE A 68 7.69 4.57 -13.78
CA PHE A 68 7.11 4.86 -12.47
C PHE A 68 6.74 3.58 -11.71
N PHE A 69 6.08 2.63 -12.39
CA PHE A 69 5.72 1.34 -11.76
C PHE A 69 6.94 0.49 -11.43
N GLN A 70 7.97 0.47 -12.27
CA GLN A 70 9.21 -0.26 -11.96
C GLN A 70 9.87 0.28 -10.68
N ILE A 71 9.96 1.60 -10.51
CA ILE A 71 10.55 2.22 -9.31
C ILE A 71 9.61 2.00 -8.10
N SER A 72 8.29 2.15 -8.28
CA SER A 72 7.28 1.95 -7.23
C SER A 72 7.27 0.54 -6.67
N VAL A 73 7.42 -0.47 -7.54
CA VAL A 73 7.51 -1.87 -7.16
C VAL A 73 8.81 -2.16 -6.41
N LYS A 74 9.93 -1.56 -6.83
CA LYS A 74 11.20 -1.68 -6.11
C LYS A 74 11.08 -1.11 -4.69
N GLU A 75 10.47 0.08 -4.55
CA GLU A 75 10.31 0.75 -3.26
C GLU A 75 9.36 -0.02 -2.34
N LEU A 76 8.29 -0.61 -2.89
CA LEU A 76 7.40 -1.51 -2.15
C LEU A 76 8.14 -2.77 -1.66
N ALA A 77 8.97 -3.36 -2.51
CA ALA A 77 9.76 -4.53 -2.13
C ALA A 77 10.74 -4.22 -0.99
N LYS A 78 11.36 -3.02 -0.99
CA LYS A 78 12.21 -2.57 0.13
C LYS A 78 11.40 -2.38 1.42
N PHE A 79 10.23 -1.76 1.34
CA PHE A 79 9.32 -1.60 2.48
C PHE A 79 9.01 -2.95 3.14
N HIS A 80 8.59 -3.94 2.34
CA HIS A 80 8.33 -5.30 2.83
C HIS A 80 9.60 -6.01 3.33
N ALA A 81 10.74 -5.84 2.67
CA ALA A 81 12.02 -6.39 3.13
C ALA A 81 12.37 -5.89 4.53
N LEU A 82 12.26 -4.59 4.79
CA LEU A 82 12.56 -3.99 6.09
C LEU A 82 11.64 -4.52 7.19
N SER A 83 10.39 -4.83 6.84
CA SER A 83 9.48 -5.50 7.76
C SER A 83 9.92 -6.94 8.08
N PHE A 84 10.34 -7.73 7.09
CA PHE A 84 10.92 -9.04 7.34
C PHE A 84 12.21 -8.95 8.17
N VAL A 85 13.05 -7.94 7.91
CA VAL A 85 14.26 -7.69 8.71
C VAL A 85 13.90 -7.37 10.16
N LEU A 86 12.88 -6.53 10.41
CA LEU A 86 12.41 -6.29 11.78
C LEU A 86 11.94 -7.58 12.46
N LYS A 87 11.23 -8.45 11.73
CA LYS A 87 10.77 -9.73 12.26
C LYS A 87 11.92 -10.61 12.72
N GLU A 88 12.97 -10.72 11.91
CA GLU A 88 14.14 -11.56 12.19
C GLU A 88 15.11 -10.95 13.21
N LYS A 89 15.41 -9.65 13.08
CA LYS A 89 16.45 -8.99 13.89
C LYS A 89 15.89 -8.35 15.17
N ARG A 90 14.60 -8.03 15.21
CA ARG A 90 13.93 -7.35 16.35
C ARG A 90 12.58 -8.02 16.67
N PRO A 91 12.54 -9.34 16.92
CA PRO A 91 11.29 -10.10 17.05
C PRO A 91 10.38 -9.61 18.19
N LYS A 92 10.95 -9.14 19.31
CA LYS A 92 10.16 -8.58 20.43
C LYS A 92 9.37 -7.36 20.00
N TYR A 93 10.03 -6.41 19.33
CA TYR A 93 9.39 -5.22 18.79
C TYR A 93 8.33 -5.61 17.74
N PHE A 94 8.69 -6.49 16.81
CA PHE A 94 7.80 -6.94 15.76
C PHE A 94 6.50 -7.55 16.31
N ASN A 95 6.61 -8.48 17.26
CA ASN A 95 5.46 -9.15 17.85
C ASN A 95 4.57 -8.20 18.67
N GLN A 96 5.16 -7.20 19.33
CA GLN A 96 4.42 -6.27 20.19
C GLN A 96 3.79 -5.11 19.43
N LYS A 97 4.44 -4.60 18.38
CA LYS A 97 4.07 -3.35 17.70
C LYS A 97 3.58 -3.56 16.28
N ILE A 98 4.12 -4.53 15.54
CA ILE A 98 3.78 -4.74 14.12
C ILE A 98 2.68 -5.77 13.96
N LYS A 99 2.84 -6.96 14.56
CA LYS A 99 1.89 -8.08 14.40
C LYS A 99 0.47 -7.76 14.90
N SER A 100 0.34 -6.83 15.84
CA SER A 100 -0.94 -6.39 16.40
C SER A 100 -1.72 -5.43 15.48
N ILE A 101 -1.08 -4.84 14.47
CA ILE A 101 -1.74 -3.87 13.59
C ILE A 101 -2.68 -4.61 12.64
N LYS A 102 -3.97 -4.36 12.78
CA LYS A 102 -5.02 -4.98 11.94
C LYS A 102 -5.46 -4.02 10.85
N TYR A 103 -5.83 -4.58 9.70
CA TYR A 103 -6.38 -3.80 8.61
C TYR A 103 -7.71 -3.15 9.02
N ALA A 104 -7.85 -1.85 8.76
CA ALA A 104 -9.08 -1.12 9.05
C ALA A 104 -10.15 -1.45 8.00
N LEU A 105 -11.02 -2.42 8.29
CA LEU A 105 -12.11 -2.84 7.38
C LEU A 105 -13.31 -1.86 7.39
N PHE A 106 -13.11 -0.63 6.92
CA PHE A 106 -14.14 0.42 6.92
C PHE A 106 -15.34 0.14 5.99
N LEU A 107 -15.23 -0.81 5.06
CA LEU A 107 -16.31 -1.20 4.13
C LEU A 107 -17.14 -2.40 4.59
N LYS A 108 -16.85 -2.96 5.77
CA LYS A 108 -17.49 -4.20 6.22
C LYS A 108 -18.94 -3.99 6.66
N GLU A 109 -19.26 -2.85 7.29
CA GLU A 109 -20.56 -2.62 7.92
C GLU A 109 -21.02 -1.16 7.81
N GLY A 110 -22.32 -0.95 8.01
CA GLY A 110 -22.95 0.37 8.07
C GLY A 110 -22.98 1.13 6.74
N TYR A 111 -23.12 2.46 6.86
CA TYR A 111 -23.33 3.37 5.72
C TYR A 111 -22.24 3.26 4.64
N ALA A 112 -20.99 3.01 5.05
CA ALA A 112 -19.88 2.85 4.11
C ALA A 112 -20.04 1.61 3.22
N ARG A 113 -20.52 0.48 3.78
CA ARG A 113 -20.82 -0.72 3.01
C ARG A 113 -21.95 -0.48 2.00
N ASP A 114 -23.05 0.12 2.44
CA ASP A 114 -24.21 0.35 1.57
C ASP A 114 -23.87 1.33 0.45
N SER A 115 -23.10 2.37 0.75
CA SER A 115 -22.62 3.34 -0.22
C SER A 115 -21.67 2.68 -1.22
N SER A 116 -20.77 1.82 -0.75
CA SER A 116 -19.86 1.05 -1.61
C SER A 116 -20.63 0.11 -2.53
N ARG A 117 -21.58 -0.67 -2.01
CA ARG A 117 -22.45 -1.54 -2.81
C ARG A 117 -23.15 -0.78 -3.92
N LYS A 118 -23.79 0.34 -3.60
CA LYS A 118 -24.46 1.19 -4.60
C LYS A 118 -23.48 1.73 -5.64
N ALA A 119 -22.32 2.22 -5.21
CA ALA A 119 -21.29 2.73 -6.12
C ALA A 119 -20.78 1.61 -7.06
N SER A 120 -20.50 0.42 -6.52
CA SER A 120 -20.06 -0.75 -7.27
C SER A 120 -21.05 -1.16 -8.35
N VAL A 121 -22.34 -1.24 -8.02
CA VAL A 121 -23.38 -1.60 -9.00
C VAL A 121 -23.54 -0.52 -10.06
N ASN A 122 -23.48 0.75 -9.68
CA ASN A 122 -23.65 1.85 -10.63
C ASN A 122 -22.42 2.10 -11.52
N ALA A 123 -21.25 1.59 -11.15
CA ALA A 123 -20.01 1.75 -11.89
C ALA A 123 -19.82 0.75 -13.04
N VAL A 124 -20.71 -0.24 -13.18
CA VAL A 124 -20.64 -1.26 -14.23
C VAL A 124 -21.78 -1.11 -15.24
N ASP A 125 -21.57 -1.65 -16.44
CA ASP A 125 -22.62 -1.69 -17.47
C ASP A 125 -23.86 -2.46 -16.98
N GLU A 126 -25.02 -2.11 -17.53
CA GLU A 126 -26.33 -2.65 -17.13
C GLU A 126 -26.36 -4.19 -17.09
N ILE A 127 -25.69 -4.83 -18.04
CA ILE A 127 -25.59 -6.30 -18.17
C ILE A 127 -24.83 -6.96 -17.00
N PHE A 128 -24.02 -6.21 -16.25
CA PHE A 128 -23.23 -6.70 -15.12
C PHE A 128 -23.82 -6.33 -13.75
N LYS A 129 -24.77 -5.40 -13.68
CA LYS A 129 -25.34 -4.92 -12.40
C LYS A 129 -25.85 -6.04 -11.51
N ASN A 130 -26.70 -6.92 -12.05
CA ASN A 130 -27.25 -8.05 -11.31
C ASN A 130 -26.16 -9.04 -10.86
N LYS A 131 -25.09 -9.21 -11.65
CA LYS A 131 -23.97 -10.09 -11.28
C LYS A 131 -23.16 -9.49 -10.13
N VAL A 132 -22.83 -8.20 -10.19
CA VAL A 132 -22.13 -7.49 -9.12
C VAL A 132 -22.96 -7.49 -7.84
N GLU A 133 -24.25 -7.18 -7.94
CA GLU A 133 -25.16 -7.14 -6.79
C GLU A 133 -25.25 -8.49 -6.06
N LYS A 134 -25.34 -9.60 -6.81
CA LYS A 134 -25.36 -10.95 -6.24
C LYS A 134 -24.01 -11.39 -5.68
N ALA A 135 -22.91 -10.96 -6.28
CA ALA A 135 -21.56 -11.35 -5.87
C ALA A 135 -20.97 -10.47 -4.76
N TYR A 136 -21.54 -9.30 -4.49
CA TYR A 136 -20.95 -8.29 -3.62
C TYR A 136 -20.58 -8.82 -2.23
N ASP A 137 -21.49 -9.55 -1.57
CA ASP A 137 -21.25 -10.05 -0.21
C ASP A 137 -20.18 -11.14 -0.19
N LEU A 138 -20.25 -12.08 -1.14
CA LEU A 138 -19.24 -13.15 -1.29
C LEU A 138 -17.84 -12.56 -1.48
N LEU A 139 -17.72 -11.57 -2.35
CA LEU A 139 -16.44 -10.91 -2.62
C LEU A 139 -15.98 -10.06 -1.43
N MET A 140 -16.89 -9.51 -0.62
CA MET A 140 -16.56 -8.67 0.54
C MET A 140 -16.05 -9.55 1.69
N ASP A 141 -16.70 -10.69 1.90
CA ASP A 141 -16.22 -11.71 2.84
C ASP A 141 -14.83 -12.21 2.43
N LYS A 142 -14.60 -12.42 1.12
CA LYS A 142 -13.29 -12.82 0.61
C LYS A 142 -12.23 -11.73 0.80
N PHE A 143 -12.58 -10.46 0.55
CA PHE A 143 -11.72 -9.30 0.80
C PHE A 143 -11.32 -9.21 2.28
N CYS A 144 -12.27 -9.41 3.20
CA CYS A 144 -12.00 -9.45 4.64
C CYS A 144 -11.11 -10.62 5.03
N LYS A 145 -11.34 -11.81 4.45
CA LYS A 145 -10.50 -13.00 4.69
C LYS A 145 -9.06 -12.77 4.24
N TYR A 146 -8.85 -12.19 3.06
CA TYR A 146 -7.50 -11.95 2.52
C TYR A 146 -6.66 -11.04 3.41
N HIS A 147 -7.25 -10.00 4.00
CA HIS A 147 -6.54 -9.07 4.90
C HIS A 147 -6.29 -9.65 6.30
N ASN A 148 -7.03 -10.68 6.70
CA ASN A 148 -6.88 -11.34 8.01
C ASN A 148 -6.23 -12.73 7.91
N ASP A 149 -5.69 -13.08 6.74
CA ASP A 149 -5.09 -14.37 6.48
C ASP A 149 -3.68 -14.46 7.07
N GLU A 150 -3.60 -14.93 8.32
CA GLU A 150 -2.36 -15.14 9.05
C GLU A 150 -1.66 -16.47 8.69
N SER A 151 -2.24 -17.31 7.83
CA SER A 151 -1.67 -18.62 7.47
C SER A 151 -0.45 -18.53 6.55
N ILE A 152 -0.23 -17.35 5.96
CA ILE A 152 0.86 -17.08 5.03
C ILE A 152 1.97 -16.28 5.72
N LYS A 153 3.19 -16.38 5.21
CA LYS A 153 4.29 -15.49 5.60
C LYS A 153 3.92 -14.03 5.32
N ALA A 154 3.47 -13.36 6.38
CA ALA A 154 3.05 -11.98 6.39
C ALA A 154 4.17 -11.03 6.86
N CYS A 155 4.04 -9.77 6.46
CA CYS A 155 4.87 -8.65 6.88
C CYS A 155 3.98 -7.43 7.16
N LEU A 156 4.57 -6.30 7.52
CA LEU A 156 3.86 -5.02 7.53
C LEU A 156 3.60 -4.62 6.07
N CYS A 157 2.34 -4.46 5.72
CA CYS A 157 1.86 -3.93 4.45
C CYS A 157 1.50 -2.45 4.63
N HIS A 158 1.62 -1.67 3.56
CA HIS A 158 1.23 -0.28 3.49
C HIS A 158 -0.31 -0.12 3.47
N GLY A 159 -1.03 -1.01 2.78
CA GLY A 159 -2.49 -1.09 2.76
C GLY A 159 -3.21 -0.07 1.88
N ASP A 160 -2.61 1.09 1.60
CA ASP A 160 -3.10 2.05 0.58
C ASP A 160 -2.01 2.42 -0.45
N TYR A 161 -1.27 1.43 -0.96
CA TYR A 161 -0.13 1.65 -1.87
C TYR A 161 -0.58 1.91 -3.32
N ARG A 162 -1.21 3.06 -3.57
CA ARG A 162 -1.67 3.53 -4.89
C ARG A 162 -0.81 4.66 -5.45
N SER A 163 -0.83 4.83 -6.77
CA SER A 163 0.02 5.79 -7.50
C SER A 163 -0.04 7.25 -7.01
N CYS A 164 -1.17 7.68 -6.43
CA CYS A 164 -1.32 9.03 -5.88
C CYS A 164 -0.84 9.19 -4.43
N ASN A 165 -0.53 8.08 -3.74
CA ASN A 165 0.14 8.07 -2.44
C ASN A 165 1.64 7.82 -2.59
N ILE A 166 2.15 7.87 -3.81
CA ILE A 166 3.57 7.77 -4.13
C ILE A 166 3.95 9.08 -4.80
N MET A 167 4.65 9.94 -4.06
CA MET A 167 5.15 11.20 -4.60
C MET A 167 6.42 10.94 -5.41
N MET A 168 6.61 11.63 -6.53
CA MET A 168 7.78 11.48 -7.39
C MET A 168 8.47 12.81 -7.65
N LYS A 169 9.80 12.82 -7.65
CA LYS A 169 10.63 13.96 -8.03
C LYS A 169 11.24 13.69 -9.40
N LEU A 170 11.19 14.69 -10.28
CA LEU A 170 11.73 14.61 -11.63
C LEU A 170 13.04 15.40 -11.75
N ASN A 171 13.94 14.91 -12.61
CA ASN A 171 15.12 15.63 -13.09
C ASN A 171 15.18 15.56 -14.63
N GLU A 172 16.27 16.07 -15.22
CA GLU A 172 16.47 16.09 -16.68
C GLU A 172 16.46 14.68 -17.32
N ASN A 173 16.74 13.63 -16.54
CA ASN A 173 16.81 12.24 -16.99
C ASN A 173 15.55 11.42 -16.66
N GLY A 174 14.49 12.04 -16.11
CA GLY A 174 13.24 11.37 -15.75
C GLY A 174 12.98 11.34 -14.24
N ILE A 175 12.50 10.21 -13.72
CA ILE A 175 12.18 10.07 -12.29
C ILE A 175 13.48 9.90 -11.50
N GLU A 176 13.80 10.89 -10.67
CA GLU A 176 14.96 10.90 -9.78
C GLU A 176 14.69 10.08 -8.51
N GLU A 177 13.52 10.28 -7.92
CA GLU A 177 13.16 9.72 -6.61
C GLU A 177 11.65 9.52 -6.51
N ILE A 178 11.23 8.51 -5.76
CA ILE A 178 9.86 8.37 -5.29
C ILE A 178 9.83 8.17 -3.78
N THR A 179 8.75 8.61 -3.15
CA THR A 179 8.53 8.46 -1.72
C THR A 179 7.07 8.12 -1.44
N PRO A 180 6.78 6.93 -0.89
CA PRO A 180 5.45 6.59 -0.41
C PRO A 180 5.05 7.41 0.82
N ILE A 181 3.78 7.79 0.88
CA ILE A 181 3.14 8.54 1.97
C ILE A 181 1.80 7.88 2.32
N ASP A 182 1.13 8.39 3.36
CA ASP A 182 -0.21 7.95 3.79
C ASP A 182 -0.23 6.49 4.28
N TYR A 183 0.38 6.26 5.44
CA TYR A 183 0.51 4.94 6.08
C TYR A 183 -0.72 4.57 6.96
N GLN A 184 -1.86 5.24 6.79
CA GLN A 184 -3.01 5.10 7.70
C GLN A 184 -3.65 3.70 7.69
N LEU A 185 -3.51 2.97 6.58
CA LEU A 185 -4.06 1.61 6.37
C LEU A 185 -3.00 0.51 6.55
N MET A 186 -1.83 0.84 7.07
CA MET A 186 -0.80 -0.17 7.30
C MET A 186 -1.30 -1.24 8.27
N HIS A 187 -0.87 -2.48 8.06
CA HIS A 187 -1.32 -3.63 8.83
C HIS A 187 -0.36 -4.80 8.66
N TYR A 188 -0.36 -5.73 9.61
CA TYR A 188 0.29 -7.01 9.42
C TYR A 188 -0.55 -7.87 8.48
N GLY A 189 0.00 -8.17 7.30
CA GLY A 189 -0.75 -8.78 6.22
C GLY A 189 0.13 -9.33 5.12
N ASN A 190 -0.50 -9.61 3.99
CA ASN A 190 0.13 -10.29 2.87
C ASN A 190 0.71 -9.29 1.85
N PRO A 191 2.03 -9.33 1.58
CA PRO A 191 2.67 -8.33 0.71
C PRO A 191 2.17 -8.35 -0.75
N VAL A 192 1.61 -9.47 -1.21
CA VAL A 192 1.01 -9.57 -2.55
C VAL A 192 -0.17 -8.62 -2.69
N LEU A 193 -0.91 -8.35 -1.61
CA LEU A 193 -2.09 -7.49 -1.68
C LEU A 193 -1.73 -6.05 -2.01
N ASP A 194 -0.65 -5.50 -1.43
CA ASP A 194 -0.17 -4.15 -1.81
C ASP A 194 0.28 -4.09 -3.27
N PHE A 195 0.95 -5.14 -3.77
CA PHE A 195 1.36 -5.21 -5.17
C PHE A 195 0.14 -5.24 -6.09
N LEU A 196 -0.83 -6.12 -5.82
CA LEU A 196 -2.07 -6.19 -6.60
C LEU A 196 -2.89 -4.92 -6.47
N TYR A 197 -2.90 -4.27 -5.31
CA TYR A 197 -3.54 -2.98 -5.10
C TYR A 197 -2.97 -1.94 -6.07
N LEU A 198 -1.65 -1.74 -6.06
CA LEU A 198 -0.96 -0.81 -6.96
C LEU A 198 -1.29 -1.09 -8.44
N MET A 199 -1.22 -2.35 -8.85
CA MET A 199 -1.47 -2.76 -10.22
C MET A 199 -2.93 -2.52 -10.62
N TYR A 200 -3.90 -2.96 -9.82
CA TYR A 200 -5.32 -2.89 -10.22
C TYR A 200 -5.98 -1.54 -9.93
N SER A 201 -5.41 -0.72 -9.04
CA SER A 201 -5.88 0.65 -8.82
C SER A 201 -5.24 1.68 -9.75
N GLY A 202 -4.03 1.42 -10.25
CA GLY A 202 -3.22 2.41 -10.97
C GLY A 202 -3.00 2.14 -12.45
N THR A 203 -3.44 0.99 -12.98
CA THR A 203 -3.16 0.59 -14.37
C THR A 203 -4.42 0.13 -15.11
N ASP A 204 -4.35 0.16 -16.44
CA ASP A 204 -5.38 -0.42 -17.30
C ASP A 204 -5.08 -1.89 -17.66
N ARG A 205 -6.01 -2.50 -18.40
CA ARG A 205 -5.88 -3.90 -18.85
C ARG A 205 -4.68 -4.11 -19.78
N LYS A 206 -4.37 -3.14 -20.65
CA LYS A 206 -3.28 -3.25 -21.62
C LYS A 206 -1.94 -3.28 -20.88
N PHE A 207 -1.74 -2.35 -19.95
CA PHE A 207 -0.54 -2.29 -19.12
C PHE A 207 -0.31 -3.60 -18.37
N ARG A 208 -1.35 -4.16 -17.72
CA ARG A 208 -1.22 -5.43 -17.00
C ARG A 208 -0.87 -6.59 -17.91
N LYS A 209 -1.44 -6.65 -19.11
CA LYS A 209 -1.08 -7.67 -20.11
C LYS A 209 0.40 -7.60 -20.48
N ASP A 210 0.94 -6.38 -20.61
CA ASP A 210 2.29 -6.16 -21.11
C ASP A 210 3.36 -6.21 -19.99
N HIS A 211 3.00 -5.92 -18.73
CA HIS A 211 3.98 -5.66 -17.67
C HIS A 211 3.77 -6.40 -16.35
N LEU A 212 2.59 -6.97 -16.05
CA LEU A 212 2.28 -7.50 -14.71
C LEU A 212 3.27 -8.58 -14.27
N ILE A 213 3.60 -9.53 -15.15
CA ILE A 213 4.52 -10.63 -14.86
C ILE A 213 5.95 -10.10 -14.64
N ASN A 214 6.43 -9.20 -15.50
CA ASN A 214 7.77 -8.62 -15.34
C ASN A 214 7.89 -7.80 -14.04
N LEU A 215 6.82 -7.10 -13.64
CA LEU A 215 6.78 -6.38 -12.37
C LEU A 215 6.69 -7.33 -11.17
N LYS A 216 5.96 -8.46 -11.29
CA LYS A 216 5.93 -9.52 -10.27
C LYS A 216 7.32 -10.09 -10.01
N GLU A 217 8.09 -10.34 -11.07
CA GLU A 217 9.49 -10.80 -10.96
C GLU A 217 10.39 -9.72 -10.37
N LEU A 218 10.25 -8.47 -10.83
CA LEU A 218 11.02 -7.34 -10.33
C LEU A 218 10.84 -7.13 -8.82
N TYR A 219 9.61 -7.28 -8.33
CA TYR A 219 9.30 -7.22 -6.90
C TYR A 219 10.13 -8.23 -6.11
N TYR A 220 10.05 -9.51 -6.47
CA TYR A 220 10.71 -10.59 -5.73
C TYR A 220 12.24 -10.50 -5.83
N GLU A 221 12.76 -10.12 -6.99
CA GLU A 221 14.19 -9.91 -7.20
C GLU A 221 14.76 -8.73 -6.39
N THR A 222 13.99 -7.66 -6.28
CA THR A 222 14.35 -6.51 -5.44
C THR A 222 14.33 -6.90 -3.97
N LEU A 223 13.29 -7.60 -3.52
CA LEU A 223 13.18 -8.14 -2.16
C LEU A 223 14.41 -9.01 -1.84
N ARG A 224 14.72 -9.97 -2.71
CA ARG A 224 15.87 -10.88 -2.59
C ARG A 224 17.18 -10.14 -2.49
N THR A 225 17.41 -9.17 -3.36
CA THR A 225 18.68 -8.43 -3.42
C THR A 225 18.83 -7.53 -2.20
N PHE A 226 17.76 -6.84 -1.80
CA PHE A 226 17.78 -5.91 -0.67
C PHE A 226 18.00 -6.63 0.67
N LEU A 227 17.41 -7.81 0.86
CA LEU A 227 17.61 -8.64 2.06
C LEU A 227 19.08 -9.05 2.27
N LYS A 228 19.92 -9.07 1.23
CA LYS A 228 21.35 -9.40 1.34
C LYS A 228 22.12 -8.40 2.18
N TYR A 229 21.75 -7.11 2.18
CA TYR A 229 22.35 -6.11 3.06
C TYR A 229 22.25 -6.51 4.54
N PHE A 230 21.19 -7.24 4.90
CA PHE A 230 20.89 -7.67 6.27
C PHE A 230 21.33 -9.11 6.55
N GLN A 231 22.05 -9.73 5.60
CA GLN A 231 22.49 -11.13 5.66
C GLN A 231 21.30 -12.10 5.83
N LEU A 232 20.16 -11.79 5.21
CA LEU A 232 18.98 -12.64 5.21
C LEU A 232 18.81 -13.33 3.86
N ASN A 233 18.46 -14.61 3.91
CA ASN A 233 18.14 -15.39 2.71
C ASN A 233 16.65 -15.33 2.43
N VAL A 234 16.26 -14.80 1.26
CA VAL A 234 14.86 -14.71 0.83
C VAL A 234 14.15 -16.08 0.88
N ASN A 235 14.85 -17.16 0.53
CA ASN A 235 14.28 -18.51 0.52
C ASN A 235 13.93 -19.02 1.93
N VAL A 236 14.46 -18.38 2.98
CA VAL A 236 14.10 -18.67 4.37
C VAL A 236 12.99 -17.73 4.83
N VAL A 237 13.11 -16.41 4.59
CA VAL A 237 12.17 -15.43 5.14
C VAL A 237 10.85 -15.36 4.36
N TYR A 238 10.89 -15.50 3.04
CA TYR A 238 9.74 -15.44 2.14
C TYR A 238 10.01 -16.24 0.86
N PRO A 239 9.84 -17.59 0.90
CA PRO A 239 10.16 -18.48 -0.21
C PRO A 239 9.46 -18.13 -1.52
N ARG A 240 10.09 -18.51 -2.64
CA ARG A 240 9.60 -18.19 -3.98
C ARG A 240 8.28 -18.91 -4.26
N GLU A 241 8.20 -20.16 -3.84
CA GLU A 241 7.04 -21.03 -4.00
C GLU A 241 5.83 -20.47 -3.25
N ASP A 242 6.05 -19.94 -2.03
CA ASP A 242 5.01 -19.26 -1.26
C ASP A 242 4.54 -18.00 -1.97
N TYR A 243 5.47 -17.16 -2.43
CA TYR A 243 5.13 -15.94 -3.16
C TYR A 243 4.31 -16.22 -4.42
N ASP A 244 4.75 -17.17 -5.26
CA ASP A 244 4.06 -17.51 -6.50
C ASP A 244 2.68 -18.10 -6.25
N ARG A 245 2.58 -19.06 -5.33
CA ARG A 245 1.31 -19.68 -4.96
C ARG A 245 0.30 -18.64 -4.47
N VAL A 246 0.73 -17.77 -3.55
CA VAL A 246 -0.12 -16.72 -2.98
C VAL A 246 -0.52 -15.69 -4.01
N PHE A 247 0.40 -15.33 -4.91
CA PHE A 247 0.10 -14.43 -6.03
C PHE A 247 -1.05 -14.99 -6.86
N ASP A 248 -0.94 -16.26 -7.27
CA ASP A 248 -1.93 -16.91 -8.13
C ASP A 248 -3.27 -17.12 -7.40
N GLU A 249 -3.24 -17.56 -6.13
CA GLU A 249 -4.43 -17.74 -5.28
C GLU A 249 -5.21 -16.43 -5.06
N LYS A 250 -4.51 -15.29 -5.01
CA LYS A 250 -5.09 -13.97 -4.66
C LYS A 250 -5.27 -13.04 -5.85
N LEU A 251 -5.05 -13.48 -7.10
CA LEU A 251 -5.22 -12.64 -8.29
C LEU A 251 -6.61 -12.00 -8.40
N ASP A 252 -7.64 -12.69 -7.93
CA ASP A 252 -9.02 -12.20 -7.91
C ASP A 252 -9.25 -11.04 -6.93
N PHE A 253 -8.28 -10.74 -6.06
CA PHE A 253 -8.25 -9.49 -5.30
C PHE A 253 -8.30 -8.27 -6.23
N GLY A 254 -7.70 -8.34 -7.41
CA GLY A 254 -7.78 -7.27 -8.40
C GLY A 254 -9.23 -6.97 -8.85
N LEU A 255 -10.09 -7.99 -8.91
CA LEU A 255 -11.52 -7.80 -9.17
C LEU A 255 -12.21 -7.09 -7.99
N MET A 256 -11.84 -7.45 -6.75
CA MET A 256 -12.38 -6.79 -5.55
C MET A 256 -11.99 -5.30 -5.51
N ILE A 257 -10.74 -4.95 -5.86
CA ILE A 257 -10.29 -3.56 -5.99
C ILE A 257 -11.14 -2.82 -7.03
N ALA A 258 -11.37 -3.45 -8.19
CA ALA A 258 -12.15 -2.86 -9.26
C ALA A 258 -13.62 -2.62 -8.87
N ILE A 259 -14.21 -3.51 -8.09
CA ILE A 259 -15.60 -3.41 -7.65
C ILE A 259 -15.73 -2.42 -6.48
N TYR A 260 -14.87 -2.50 -5.46
CA TYR A 260 -15.07 -1.78 -4.21
C TYR A 260 -14.41 -0.42 -4.14
N LEU A 261 -13.23 -0.27 -4.76
CA LEU A 261 -12.38 0.89 -4.53
C LEU A 261 -12.33 1.81 -5.73
N LEU A 262 -12.22 1.27 -6.96
CA LEU A 262 -12.18 2.11 -8.17
C LEU A 262 -13.38 3.07 -8.29
N PRO A 263 -14.63 2.70 -7.97
CA PRO A 263 -15.75 3.64 -8.02
C PRO A 263 -15.54 4.87 -7.14
N PHE A 264 -14.89 4.71 -5.98
CA PHE A 264 -14.56 5.83 -5.10
C PHE A 264 -13.32 6.58 -5.59
N LEU A 265 -12.26 5.86 -5.95
CA LEU A 265 -10.97 6.43 -6.36
C LEU A 265 -11.09 7.27 -7.65
N LEU A 266 -11.94 6.85 -8.58
CA LEU A 266 -12.15 7.49 -9.89
C LEU A 266 -13.38 8.41 -9.94
N SER A 267 -14.11 8.55 -8.82
CA SER A 267 -15.25 9.48 -8.78
C SER A 267 -14.77 10.92 -8.98
N SER A 268 -15.17 11.53 -10.09
CA SER A 268 -14.88 12.93 -10.38
C SER A 268 -15.88 13.82 -9.64
N GLY A 269 -15.42 14.54 -8.61
CA GLY A 269 -16.07 15.77 -8.15
C GLY A 269 -16.16 15.97 -6.64
N LYS A 270 -16.29 17.25 -6.28
CA LYS A 270 -16.40 17.96 -4.98
C LYS A 270 -17.11 17.26 -3.78
N LYS A 271 -17.68 16.06 -3.96
CA LYS A 271 -18.30 15.21 -2.93
C LYS A 271 -17.35 14.15 -2.36
N SER A 272 -16.31 13.73 -3.07
CA SER A 272 -15.37 12.70 -2.57
C SER A 272 -14.54 13.19 -1.37
N THR A 273 -14.24 14.49 -1.31
CA THR A 273 -13.63 15.13 -0.13
C THR A 273 -14.57 15.16 1.08
N ARG A 274 -15.90 15.12 0.89
CA ARG A 274 -16.87 15.22 1.99
C ARG A 274 -16.95 13.93 2.83
N CYS A 275 -16.82 12.77 2.20
CA CYS A 275 -16.82 11.48 2.91
C CYS A 275 -15.58 11.28 3.81
N TYR A 276 -14.45 11.92 3.48
CA TYR A 276 -13.26 11.95 4.34
C TYR A 276 -13.28 13.13 5.32
N ALA A 277 -13.81 14.29 4.93
CA ALA A 277 -13.87 15.49 5.79
C ALA A 277 -14.94 15.46 6.89
N GLU A 278 -16.00 14.66 6.74
CA GLU A 278 -17.01 14.50 7.80
C GLU A 278 -16.54 13.63 8.97
N ARG A 279 -15.37 12.95 8.86
CA ARG A 279 -14.72 12.29 10.00
C ARG A 279 -13.83 13.20 10.85
N SER A 280 -13.48 14.39 10.36
CA SER A 280 -12.64 15.37 11.07
C SER A 280 -13.40 16.57 11.61
N SER A 281 -14.74 16.57 11.52
CA SER A 281 -15.58 17.63 12.11
C SER A 281 -16.32 17.13 13.35
N PHE A 282 -15.55 16.78 14.39
CA PHE A 282 -16.06 16.93 15.76
C PHE A 282 -16.21 18.42 16.04
N LYS A 283 -17.44 18.91 15.91
CA LYS A 283 -17.80 20.24 16.42
C LYS A 283 -17.68 20.20 17.94
N PHE A 284 -16.65 20.84 18.47
CA PHE A 284 -16.66 21.28 19.87
C PHE A 284 -17.80 22.28 20.03
N LYS A 285 -18.72 21.97 20.94
CA LYS A 285 -19.56 22.96 21.61
C LYS A 285 -18.82 23.45 22.84
#